data_AF-A0A815NF08-F1
#
_entry.id   AF-A0A815NF08-F1
#
_cell.length_a   1.000
_cell.length_b   1.000
_cell.length_c   1.000
_cell.angle_alpha   90.00
_cell.angle_beta   90.00
_cell.angle_gamma   90.00
#
_symmetry.space_group_name_H-M   'P 1'
#
loop_
_entity.id
_entity.type
_entity.pdbx_description
1 polymer ?
#
loop_
_entity_poly.entity_id
_entity_poly.type
_entity_poly.pdbx_seq_one_letter_code
_entity_poly.pdbx_strand_id
1 'polypeptide(L)'
;MAESATIERQAIGRHGIIGSLYDIRNDRLEGGNLFNKELPSSFIKTIDSANVSYRLDCHQSQKETLNNLNIEPSLKLSLMGGLINVDGSAKYLEQTKTDSSTVRVTFIYIMKTKQEHLQISTTGLDEYISSDAVKNIYATHRVNH
;
A
#
# COMPACT_ATOMS: atom_id res chain seq x y z
N MET A 1 -16.73 -6.70 -21.19
CA MET A 1 -15.34 -7.00 -20.77
C MET A 1 -14.99 -5.96 -19.73
N ALA A 2 -14.76 -6.36 -18.47
CA ALA A 2 -14.39 -5.40 -17.44
C ALA A 2 -12.96 -4.95 -17.69
N GLU A 3 -12.77 -3.66 -17.93
CA GLU A 3 -11.46 -3.04 -17.96
C GLU A 3 -10.89 -3.12 -16.54
N SER A 4 -9.86 -3.95 -16.35
CA SER A 4 -9.21 -4.10 -15.05
C SER A 4 -8.36 -2.86 -14.79
N ALA A 5 -8.94 -1.86 -14.13
CA ALA A 5 -8.21 -0.66 -13.72
C ALA A 5 -7.20 -1.00 -12.62
N THR A 6 -5.92 -0.75 -12.88
CA THR A 6 -4.88 -0.79 -11.84
C THR A 6 -5.12 0.34 -10.85
N ILE A 7 -5.05 0.03 -9.55
CA ILE A 7 -5.17 1.02 -8.47
C ILE A 7 -3.84 1.14 -7.74
N GLU A 8 -3.42 2.37 -7.44
CA GLU A 8 -2.30 2.65 -6.54
C GLU A 8 -2.85 3.02 -5.17
N ARG A 9 -2.34 2.39 -4.11
CA ARG A 9 -2.74 2.67 -2.72
C ARG A 9 -1.50 2.83 -1.85
N GLN A 10 -1.55 3.78 -0.91
CA GLN A 10 -0.48 3.90 0.08
C GLN A 10 -0.47 2.69 1.03
N ALA A 11 0.72 2.17 1.33
CA ALA A 11 0.87 1.02 2.21
C ALA A 11 0.44 1.32 3.66
N ILE A 12 0.77 2.52 4.17
CA ILE A 12 0.43 3.01 5.52
C ILE A 12 0.77 1.96 6.60
N GLY A 13 1.99 1.43 6.57
CA GLY A 13 2.48 0.43 7.54
C GLY A 13 2.04 -1.01 7.26
N ARG A 14 1.16 -1.25 6.28
CA ARG A 14 0.86 -2.61 5.80
C ARG A 14 2.01 -3.10 4.91
N HIS A 15 2.38 -4.35 5.07
CA HIS A 15 3.46 -4.97 4.30
C HIS A 15 2.87 -6.01 3.36
N GLY A 16 2.76 -5.67 2.08
CA GLY A 16 2.38 -6.59 1.02
C GLY A 16 3.60 -7.00 0.20
N ILE A 17 3.65 -8.25 -0.21
CA ILE A 17 4.60 -8.75 -1.20
C ILE A 17 3.91 -8.96 -2.56
N ILE A 18 4.68 -9.09 -3.64
CA ILE A 18 4.14 -9.44 -4.96
C ILE A 18 3.24 -10.67 -4.86
N GLY A 19 2.04 -10.57 -5.42
CA GLY A 19 1.01 -11.62 -5.39
C GLY A 19 0.13 -11.63 -4.14
N SER A 20 0.39 -10.79 -3.12
CA SER A 20 -0.48 -10.72 -1.94
C SER A 20 -1.93 -10.42 -2.34
N LEU A 21 -2.88 -11.06 -1.67
CA LEU A 21 -4.31 -10.88 -1.94
C LEU A 21 -4.82 -9.67 -1.14
N TYR A 22 -5.65 -8.83 -1.75
CA TYR A 22 -6.14 -7.60 -1.12
C TYR A 22 -7.65 -7.49 -1.23
N ASP A 23 -8.33 -7.19 -0.12
CA ASP A 23 -9.73 -6.80 -0.08
C ASP A 23 -9.87 -5.28 0.09
N ILE A 24 -10.22 -4.59 -0.99
CA ILE A 24 -10.45 -3.14 -0.98
C ILE A 24 -11.66 -2.72 -0.13
N ARG A 25 -12.62 -3.61 0.13
CA ARG A 25 -13.83 -3.30 0.89
C ARG A 25 -13.52 -3.08 2.37
N ASN A 26 -12.50 -3.79 2.87
CA ASN A 26 -12.05 -3.75 4.25
C ASN A 26 -10.66 -3.13 4.40
N ASP A 27 -10.03 -2.72 3.28
CA ASP A 27 -8.66 -2.22 3.20
C ASP A 27 -7.62 -3.11 3.90
N ARG A 28 -7.72 -4.43 3.66
CA ARG A 28 -6.88 -5.45 4.30
C ARG A 28 -6.21 -6.38 3.29
N LEU A 29 -5.04 -6.88 3.68
CA LEU A 29 -4.41 -8.00 3.01
C LEU A 29 -5.09 -9.28 3.50
N GLU A 30 -5.70 -9.99 2.56
CA GLU A 30 -6.26 -11.30 2.80
C GLU A 30 -5.10 -12.30 2.75
N GLY A 31 -4.89 -13.06 3.82
CA GLY A 31 -3.75 -13.97 3.94
C GLY A 31 -3.58 -14.88 2.72
N GLY A 32 -2.34 -15.31 2.49
CA GLY A 32 -1.96 -16.10 1.32
C GLY A 32 -1.37 -15.26 0.19
N ASN A 33 -1.08 -15.92 -0.92
CA ASN A 33 -0.44 -15.31 -2.08
C ASN A 33 -1.00 -15.93 -3.36
N LEU A 34 -1.05 -15.15 -4.44
CA LEU A 34 -1.44 -15.60 -5.77
C LEU A 34 -0.52 -16.73 -6.24
N PHE A 35 0.75 -16.69 -5.84
CA PHE A 35 1.75 -17.67 -6.21
C PHE A 35 1.88 -18.76 -5.15
N ASN A 36 1.86 -20.02 -5.58
CA ASN A 36 2.01 -21.19 -4.70
C ASN A 36 3.48 -21.58 -4.47
N LYS A 37 4.40 -20.93 -5.17
CA LYS A 37 5.85 -21.18 -5.16
C LYS A 37 6.58 -19.85 -5.34
N GLU A 38 7.86 -19.82 -4.98
CA GLU A 38 8.71 -18.66 -5.25
C GLU A 38 8.82 -18.42 -6.76
N LEU A 39 8.69 -17.14 -7.13
CA LEU A 39 8.82 -16.72 -8.51
C LEU A 39 10.30 -16.58 -8.90
N PRO A 40 10.72 -17.13 -10.05
CA PRO A 40 11.97 -16.76 -10.68
C PRO A 40 12.15 -15.24 -10.81
N SER A 41 13.39 -14.77 -10.65
CA SER A 41 13.72 -13.35 -10.80
C SER A 41 13.40 -12.79 -12.18
N SER A 42 13.35 -13.64 -13.21
CA SER A 42 12.94 -13.26 -14.57
C SER A 42 11.48 -12.79 -14.67
N PHE A 43 10.62 -13.10 -13.68
CA PHE A 43 9.25 -12.59 -13.64
C PHE A 43 9.13 -11.25 -12.93
N ILE A 44 10.18 -10.79 -12.24
CA ILE A 44 10.15 -9.57 -11.44
C ILE A 44 11.14 -8.57 -12.04
N LYS A 45 10.61 -7.45 -12.53
CA LYS A 45 11.40 -6.31 -12.99
C LYS A 45 11.65 -5.37 -11.81
N THR A 46 12.86 -5.38 -11.28
CA THR A 46 13.30 -4.40 -10.27
C THR A 46 13.94 -3.18 -10.95
N ILE A 47 13.52 -2.00 -10.52
CA ILE A 47 14.05 -0.70 -10.94
C ILE A 47 14.56 0.00 -9.69
N ASP A 48 15.86 0.29 -9.64
CA ASP A 48 16.41 1.13 -8.59
C ASP A 48 15.92 2.58 -8.75
N SER A 49 15.63 3.22 -7.63
CA SER A 49 15.10 4.57 -7.55
C SER A 49 15.90 5.36 -6.53
N ALA A 50 16.24 6.61 -6.86
CA ALA A 50 16.88 7.53 -5.93
C ALA A 50 15.95 8.71 -5.61
N ASN A 51 14.65 8.45 -5.58
CA ASN A 51 13.63 9.49 -5.41
C ASN A 51 13.52 9.87 -3.93
N VAL A 52 14.05 11.05 -3.60
CA VAL A 52 13.97 11.64 -2.27
C VAL A 52 13.09 12.88 -2.32
N SER A 53 12.19 13.00 -1.34
CA SER A 53 11.42 14.22 -1.12
C SER A 53 11.23 14.45 0.37
N TYR A 54 10.99 15.70 0.76
CA TYR A 54 10.70 16.06 2.14
C TYR A 54 9.46 16.95 2.19
N ARG A 55 8.76 16.91 3.32
CA ARG A 55 7.57 17.72 3.58
C ARG A 55 7.59 18.22 5.02
N LEU A 56 7.04 19.41 5.24
CA LEU A 56 6.75 19.93 6.58
C LEU A 56 5.24 19.90 6.77
N ASP A 57 4.80 19.26 7.84
CA ASP A 57 3.41 19.25 8.28
C ASP A 57 3.28 20.09 9.56
N CYS A 58 2.61 21.23 9.46
CA CYS A 58 2.33 22.11 10.60
C CYS A 58 1.08 21.70 11.38
N HIS A 59 0.49 20.53 11.09
CA HIS A 59 -0.66 19.94 11.78
C HIS A 59 -1.88 20.88 11.87
N GLN A 60 -2.23 21.61 10.80
CA GLN A 60 -3.40 22.48 10.86
C GLN A 60 -4.70 21.67 10.96
N SER A 61 -4.76 20.50 10.30
CA SER A 61 -5.85 19.53 10.44
C SER A 61 -5.44 18.12 10.04
N GLN A 62 -6.14 17.09 10.56
CA GLN A 62 -5.93 15.70 10.12
C GLN A 62 -6.14 15.54 8.62
N LYS A 63 -7.13 16.24 8.03
CA LYS A 63 -7.39 16.20 6.59
C LYS A 63 -6.19 16.69 5.79
N GLU A 64 -5.58 17.79 6.21
CA GLU A 64 -4.39 18.33 5.56
C GLU A 64 -3.20 17.38 5.70
N THR A 65 -2.97 16.83 6.90
CA THR A 65 -1.93 15.81 7.14
C THR A 65 -2.08 14.62 6.19
N LEU A 66 -3.30 14.09 6.02
CA LEU A 66 -3.57 12.97 5.12
C LEU A 66 -3.42 13.35 3.64
N ASN A 67 -3.79 14.58 3.26
CA ASN A 67 -3.55 15.10 1.91
C ASN A 67 -2.05 15.22 1.62
N ASN A 68 -1.27 15.66 2.62
CA ASN A 68 0.18 15.81 2.55
C ASN A 68 0.93 14.48 2.46
N LEU A 69 0.25 13.33 2.56
CA LEU A 69 0.82 12.01 2.26
C LEU A 69 0.33 11.42 0.93
N ASN A 70 -0.44 12.16 0.14
CA ASN A 70 -1.07 11.67 -1.07
C ASN A 70 -1.94 10.42 -0.83
N ILE A 71 -2.57 10.31 0.35
CA ILE A 71 -3.52 9.22 0.65
C ILE A 71 -4.81 9.49 -0.13
N GLU A 72 -5.28 8.52 -0.90
CA GLU A 72 -6.49 8.64 -1.70
C GLU A 72 -7.77 8.70 -0.82
N PRO A 73 -8.86 9.33 -1.29
CA PRO A 73 -10.04 9.57 -0.46
C PRO A 73 -10.66 8.31 0.18
N SER A 74 -10.76 7.20 -0.56
CA SER A 74 -11.31 5.95 -0.01
C SER A 74 -10.44 5.42 1.13
N LEU A 75 -9.12 5.47 0.98
CA LEU A 75 -8.18 5.02 2.00
C LEU A 75 -8.16 5.93 3.23
N LYS A 76 -8.37 7.25 3.05
CA LYS A 76 -8.56 8.18 4.18
C LYS A 76 -9.77 7.78 5.02
N LEU A 77 -10.90 7.46 4.37
CA LEU A 77 -12.10 7.05 5.09
C LEU A 77 -11.86 5.76 5.87
N SER A 78 -11.21 4.77 5.28
CA SER A 78 -10.88 3.52 5.96
C SER A 78 -9.93 3.72 7.13
N LEU A 79 -8.96 4.63 7.00
CA LEU A 79 -8.07 5.01 8.10
C LEU A 79 -8.85 5.68 9.24
N MET A 80 -9.68 6.68 8.93
CA MET A 80 -10.50 7.39 9.93
C MET A 80 -11.56 6.48 10.58
N GLY A 81 -12.04 5.48 9.84
CA GLY A 81 -12.96 4.45 10.31
C GLY A 81 -12.30 3.32 11.09
N GLY A 82 -10.97 3.33 11.26
CA GLY A 82 -10.25 2.31 12.02
C GLY A 82 -10.16 0.94 11.34
N LEU A 83 -10.35 0.86 10.02
CA LEU A 83 -10.21 -0.40 9.26
C LEU A 83 -8.75 -0.79 9.05
N ILE A 84 -7.86 0.21 9.08
CA ILE A 84 -6.42 0.07 8.86
C ILE A 84 -5.68 0.26 10.17
N ASN A 85 -4.91 -0.74 10.55
CA ASN A 85 -3.92 -0.60 11.61
C ASN A 85 -2.66 0.01 11.01
N VAL A 86 -2.28 1.21 11.45
CA VAL A 86 -1.04 1.83 10.98
C VAL A 86 0.16 1.27 11.73
N ASP A 87 1.30 1.21 11.06
CA ASP A 87 2.55 0.75 11.67
C ASP A 87 3.77 1.51 11.14
N GLY A 88 4.90 1.33 11.82
CA GLY A 88 6.17 1.97 11.49
C GLY A 88 6.05 3.50 11.52
N SER A 89 6.54 4.17 10.48
CA SER A 89 6.48 5.62 10.36
C SER A 89 5.04 6.15 10.30
N ALA A 90 4.09 5.36 9.79
CA ALA A 90 2.69 5.78 9.65
C ALA A 90 1.96 5.99 10.99
N LYS A 91 2.51 5.51 12.12
CA LYS A 91 2.01 5.79 13.48
C LYS A 91 1.93 7.28 13.80
N TYR A 92 2.67 8.12 13.09
CA TYR A 92 2.57 9.57 13.26
C TYR A 92 1.13 10.09 12.97
N LEU A 93 0.35 9.38 12.15
CA LEU A 93 -1.04 9.71 11.79
C LEU A 93 -2.01 9.52 12.96
N GLU A 94 -1.70 8.64 13.92
CA GLU A 94 -2.52 8.44 15.12
C GLU A 94 -2.24 9.48 16.21
N GLN A 95 -1.12 10.19 16.11
CA GLN A 95 -0.77 11.19 17.09
C GLN A 95 -1.68 12.40 16.94
N THR A 96 -2.55 12.62 17.93
CA THR A 96 -3.43 13.78 18.01
C THR A 96 -2.84 14.85 18.93
N LYS A 97 -3.01 16.12 18.55
CA LYS A 97 -2.70 17.24 19.44
C LYS A 97 -3.73 17.26 20.57
N THR A 98 -3.29 17.09 21.80
CA THR A 98 -4.17 16.98 22.99
C THR A 98 -4.45 18.33 23.67
N ASP A 99 -3.66 19.37 23.38
CA ASP A 99 -3.73 20.68 24.05
C ASP A 99 -3.67 21.82 23.04
N SER A 100 -4.50 22.86 23.21
CA SER A 100 -4.61 24.01 22.31
C SER A 100 -3.37 24.91 22.31
N SER A 101 -2.63 24.99 23.42
CA SER A 101 -1.42 25.83 23.54
C SER A 101 -0.15 25.25 22.92
N THR A 102 -0.17 24.00 22.47
CA THR A 102 1.01 23.34 21.89
C THR A 102 1.09 23.54 20.38
N VAL A 103 2.24 23.92 19.82
CA VAL A 103 2.47 23.87 18.37
C VAL A 103 3.23 22.60 18.03
N ARG A 104 2.75 21.85 17.03
CA ARG A 104 3.43 20.66 16.51
C ARG A 104 3.82 20.88 15.06
N VAL A 105 5.07 20.62 14.74
CA VAL A 105 5.57 20.55 13.37
C VAL A 105 6.18 19.17 13.17
N THR A 106 5.87 18.52 12.06
CA THR A 106 6.47 17.23 11.68
C THR A 106 7.23 17.38 10.39
N PHE A 107 8.50 17.00 10.43
CA PHE A 107 9.33 16.85 9.25
C PHE A 107 9.20 15.42 8.72
N ILE A 108 8.72 15.29 7.48
CA ILE A 108 8.50 14.02 6.82
C ILE A 108 9.59 13.86 5.76
N TYR A 109 10.42 12.83 5.90
CA TYR A 109 11.42 12.44 4.91
C TYR A 109 10.95 11.19 4.17
N ILE A 110 10.86 11.28 2.84
CA ILE A 110 10.36 10.21 1.98
C ILE A 110 11.47 9.82 1.02
N MET A 111 11.87 8.56 1.07
CA MET A 111 12.86 7.97 0.17
C MET A 111 12.28 6.72 -0.48
N LYS A 112 12.12 6.75 -1.82
CA LYS A 112 11.80 5.58 -2.63
C LYS A 112 13.09 5.05 -3.23
N THR A 113 13.49 3.85 -2.81
CA THR A 113 14.77 3.24 -3.17
C THR A 113 14.67 2.23 -4.32
N LYS A 114 13.54 1.54 -4.43
CA LYS A 114 13.30 0.48 -5.41
C LYS A 114 11.84 0.42 -5.80
N GLN A 115 11.59 -0.11 -6.99
CA GLN A 115 10.27 -0.45 -7.49
C GLN A 115 10.33 -1.82 -8.16
N GLU A 116 9.40 -2.72 -7.83
CA GLU A 116 9.45 -4.12 -8.24
C GLU A 116 8.16 -4.54 -8.94
N HIS A 117 8.21 -4.75 -10.25
CA HIS A 117 7.03 -5.06 -11.04
C HIS A 117 6.94 -6.52 -11.43
N LEU A 118 5.78 -7.15 -11.23
CA LEU A 118 5.49 -8.45 -11.81
C LEU A 118 5.21 -8.31 -13.31
N GLN A 119 5.95 -9.07 -14.11
CA GLN A 119 5.75 -9.16 -15.56
C GLN A 119 4.69 -10.20 -15.88
N ILE A 120 3.42 -9.77 -15.91
CA ILE A 120 2.26 -10.65 -16.13
C ILE A 120 2.27 -11.33 -17.51
N SER A 121 2.90 -10.72 -18.51
CA SER A 121 2.94 -11.24 -19.89
C SER A 121 4.04 -12.28 -20.14
N THR A 122 4.77 -12.72 -19.12
CA THR A 122 5.85 -13.70 -19.28
C THR A 122 5.29 -15.13 -19.33
N THR A 123 5.69 -15.89 -20.34
CA THR A 123 5.30 -17.29 -20.53
C THR A 123 5.67 -18.16 -19.32
N GLY A 124 4.77 -19.05 -18.90
CA GLY A 124 4.99 -20.01 -17.81
C GLY A 124 4.69 -19.46 -16.41
N LEU A 125 4.25 -18.20 -16.28
CA LEU A 125 3.82 -17.64 -14.99
C LEU A 125 2.58 -18.34 -14.42
N ASP A 126 1.72 -18.87 -15.30
CA ASP A 126 0.50 -19.60 -14.96
C ASP A 126 0.75 -20.86 -14.12
N GLU A 127 1.91 -21.51 -14.28
CA GLU A 127 2.31 -22.67 -13.49
C GLU A 127 2.54 -22.37 -12.00
N TYR A 128 2.76 -21.09 -11.67
CA TYR A 128 2.98 -20.62 -10.31
C TYR A 128 1.68 -20.15 -9.65
N ILE A 129 0.59 -19.99 -10.43
CA ILE A 129 -0.67 -19.45 -9.90
C ILE A 129 -1.39 -20.52 -9.06
N SER A 130 -1.68 -20.14 -7.82
CA SER A 130 -2.52 -20.92 -6.92
C SER A 130 -3.99 -20.85 -7.33
N SER A 131 -4.55 -21.99 -7.73
CA SER A 131 -5.99 -22.11 -8.02
C SER A 131 -6.86 -21.71 -6.82
N ASP A 132 -6.41 -21.99 -5.60
CA ASP A 132 -7.14 -21.63 -4.38
C ASP A 132 -7.11 -20.12 -4.13
N ALA A 133 -5.96 -19.48 -4.38
CA ALA A 133 -5.85 -18.03 -4.28
C ALA A 133 -6.77 -17.33 -5.30
N VAL A 134 -6.86 -17.83 -6.53
CA VAL A 134 -7.78 -17.31 -7.56
C VAL A 134 -9.24 -17.41 -7.12
N LYS A 135 -9.61 -18.50 -6.43
CA LYS A 135 -10.97 -18.71 -5.90
C LYS A 135 -11.27 -17.99 -4.59
N ASN A 136 -10.30 -17.28 -4.01
CA ASN A 136 -10.53 -16.53 -2.78
C ASN A 136 -11.59 -15.45 -3.00
N ILE A 137 -12.75 -15.63 -2.35
CA ILE A 137 -13.94 -14.77 -2.49
C ILE A 137 -13.84 -13.45 -1.70
N TYR A 138 -12.89 -13.36 -0.77
CA TYR A 138 -12.68 -12.16 0.04
C TYR A 138 -11.81 -11.15 -0.70
N ALA A 139 -10.77 -11.63 -1.37
CA ALA A 139 -9.85 -10.76 -2.06
C ALA A 139 -10.44 -10.25 -3.38
N THR A 140 -10.37 -8.94 -3.58
CA THR A 140 -10.87 -8.23 -4.77
C THR A 140 -9.73 -7.83 -5.71
N HIS A 141 -8.51 -7.67 -5.19
CA HIS A 141 -7.33 -7.24 -5.93
C HIS A 141 -6.12 -8.11 -5.58
N ARG A 142 -5.05 -7.95 -6.36
CA ARG A 142 -3.74 -8.60 -6.17
C ARG A 142 -2.65 -7.54 -6.19
N VAL A 143 -1.68 -7.67 -5.29
CA VAL A 143 -0.53 -6.76 -5.25
C VAL A 143 0.39 -7.07 -6.43
N ASN A 144 0.52 -6.10 -7.32
CA ASN A 144 1.55 -5.99 -8.33
C ASN A 144 2.30 -4.71 -8.00
N HIS A 145 3.55 -4.81 -7.53
CA HIS A 145 4.32 -3.61 -7.17
C HIS A 145 4.86 -2.89 -8.41
#